data_AF-A0A3B9WZT9-F1
#
_entry.id   AF-A0A3B9WZT9-F1
#
_cell.length_a   1.000
_cell.length_b   1.000
_cell.length_c   1.000
_cell.angle_alpha   90.00
_cell.angle_beta   90.00
_cell.angle_gamma   90.00
#
_symmetry.space_group_name_H-M   'P 1'
#
loop_
_entity.id
_entity.type
_entity.pdbx_description
1 polymer ?
#
loop_
_entity_poly.entity_id
_entity_poly.type
_entity_poly.pdbx_seq_one_letter_code
_entity_poly.pdbx_strand_id
1 'polypeptide(L)'
;MALKTKSPPKKDHSRPISGNFRQEFESFLVANGMVPDPKKGLLVDGSIGRAYMEVDGKRKLTGWYQFWADQSIPYGRCGDYRIDQANPTATWKPHNSGSYHMSDEQREEIKQLQAEAEEKKIERNNKAAKRSQTIWESGSACDAHPYLSKKSVRSHGLRIASDGRLLIPLHNSDLEIVGLQYIDDDGAKMFLTGSKKKASFFIIGQELLEKATTINYVEGYATAASYYQDNGQPTVVCFDAFNLTPVAEVIFEHFPTARHVFIADCDDSMTGEKEAIKGAQALKALNGVAEVLMPTSKGDYNDHAVLEGEVLPTLQSVNIPVEYDFQRNSNGRMMHTKENHRGVLVTNGIEVDYNVIKKSIEIHVPNQEFIADLKDDAAIIEIEDRCIVAGIPHERLRWNLKLLAREFNPVKEWIDSEPWDGKERLARFFGTIKSPNEELKLLLMSKWMLGCVAAAYEPTGANLEGILVFQGAQAAGKTQWFNSLAPEKDWLLEGATLNPSDKDSVKQCVSHWICELGELGSTFKRADIDQLKAFLTKRRDELRLPYDRAFSQYQRRTAFFASVNEKEFLIDTSGNRRFWVVPITEVDWRHGLNMQQVWAEV
;
A
#
# COMPACT_ATOMS: atom_id res chain seq x y z
N MET A 1 -52.86 20.26 -43.63
CA MET A 1 -53.14 20.45 -42.18
C MET A 1 -51.82 20.36 -41.44
N ALA A 2 -51.41 21.41 -40.73
CA ALA A 2 -50.23 21.40 -39.86
C ALA A 2 -50.61 22.05 -38.53
N LEU A 3 -50.48 21.28 -37.44
CA LEU A 3 -50.77 21.68 -36.07
C LEU A 3 -49.63 22.57 -35.54
N LYS A 4 -49.94 23.81 -35.14
CA LYS A 4 -49.04 24.68 -34.37
C LYS A 4 -49.33 24.51 -32.87
N THR A 5 -48.31 24.06 -32.14
CA THR A 5 -48.29 23.94 -30.67
C THR A 5 -48.08 25.31 -30.01
N LYS A 6 -48.93 25.66 -29.03
CA LYS A 6 -48.79 26.88 -28.21
C LYS A 6 -47.63 26.74 -27.21
N SER A 7 -46.81 27.79 -27.09
CA SER A 7 -45.78 27.91 -26.04
C SER A 7 -46.41 28.15 -24.65
N PRO A 8 -45.77 27.72 -23.54
CA PRO A 8 -46.29 27.91 -22.19
C PRO A 8 -46.15 29.37 -21.70
N PRO A 9 -46.98 29.84 -20.76
CA PRO A 9 -46.97 31.23 -20.30
C PRO A 9 -45.74 31.55 -19.44
N LYS A 10 -45.24 32.79 -19.54
CA LYS A 10 -44.16 33.33 -18.69
C LYS A 10 -44.60 33.42 -17.23
N LYS A 11 -43.74 32.99 -16.31
CA LYS A 11 -43.96 33.06 -14.86
C LYS A 11 -43.88 34.52 -14.38
N ASP A 12 -44.83 34.87 -13.51
CA ASP A 12 -44.95 36.16 -12.83
C ASP A 12 -44.11 36.13 -11.54
N HIS A 13 -43.20 37.10 -11.39
CA HIS A 13 -42.23 37.21 -10.30
C HIS A 13 -42.67 38.16 -9.17
N SER A 14 -43.92 38.64 -9.19
CA SER A 14 -44.45 39.60 -8.21
C SER A 14 -45.09 38.97 -6.95
N ARG A 15 -45.06 37.65 -6.78
CA ARG A 15 -45.62 36.98 -5.59
C ARG A 15 -44.57 36.88 -4.47
N PRO A 16 -44.88 37.28 -3.23
CA PRO A 16 -44.01 36.99 -2.09
C PRO A 16 -43.96 35.47 -1.89
N ILE A 17 -42.75 34.90 -1.82
CA ILE A 17 -42.52 33.47 -1.65
C ILE A 17 -42.84 33.11 -0.19
N SER A 18 -44.12 32.86 0.13
CA SER A 18 -44.50 32.22 1.39
C SER A 18 -44.35 30.70 1.25
N GLY A 19 -43.11 30.22 1.26
CA GLY A 19 -42.76 28.80 1.34
C GLY A 19 -42.60 28.37 2.80
N ASN A 20 -43.08 27.18 3.15
CA ASN A 20 -42.99 26.63 4.51
C ASN A 20 -41.58 26.07 4.81
N PHE A 21 -40.55 26.92 4.68
CA PHE A 21 -39.14 26.52 4.77
C PHE A 21 -38.76 25.92 6.11
N ARG A 22 -39.46 26.31 7.19
CA ARG A 22 -39.32 25.66 8.50
C ARG A 22 -39.70 24.18 8.44
N GLN A 23 -40.85 23.84 7.85
CA GLN A 23 -41.26 22.44 7.69
C GLN A 23 -40.36 21.67 6.74
N GLU A 24 -39.89 22.30 5.65
CA GLU A 24 -38.95 21.66 4.73
C GLU A 24 -37.62 21.33 5.41
N PHE A 25 -37.10 22.24 6.25
CA PHE A 25 -35.87 22.01 7.00
C PHE A 25 -36.06 21.00 8.14
N GLU A 26 -37.19 21.02 8.84
CA GLU A 26 -37.52 19.98 9.84
C GLU A 26 -37.61 18.59 9.19
N SER A 27 -38.22 18.50 8.00
CA SER A 27 -38.29 17.26 7.22
C SER A 27 -36.89 16.78 6.81
N PHE A 28 -36.00 17.72 6.45
CA PHE A 28 -34.60 17.42 6.16
C PHE A 28 -33.84 16.90 7.38
N LEU A 29 -34.06 17.48 8.58
CA LEU A 29 -33.45 16.96 9.81
C LEU A 29 -33.94 15.55 10.11
N VAL A 30 -35.24 15.29 9.99
CA VAL A 30 -35.83 13.95 10.18
C VAL A 30 -35.27 12.94 9.17
N ALA A 31 -35.11 13.32 7.91
CA ALA A 31 -34.50 12.47 6.89
C ALA A 31 -33.02 12.13 7.19
N ASN A 32 -32.33 12.97 7.95
CA ASN A 32 -30.97 12.72 8.46
C ASN A 32 -30.98 12.11 9.89
N GLY A 33 -32.12 11.58 10.34
CA GLY A 33 -32.24 10.92 11.64
C GLY A 33 -32.16 11.87 12.86
N MET A 34 -32.38 13.16 12.65
CA MET A 34 -32.26 14.21 13.67
C MET A 34 -33.62 14.78 14.07
N VAL A 35 -33.81 14.98 15.36
CA VAL A 35 -34.98 15.68 15.91
C VAL A 35 -34.51 16.83 16.82
N PRO A 36 -34.82 18.10 16.51
CA PRO A 36 -34.42 19.25 17.34
C PRO A 36 -34.78 19.08 18.82
N ASP A 37 -33.96 19.64 19.71
CA ASP A 37 -34.22 19.62 21.15
C ASP A 37 -35.60 20.25 21.46
N PRO A 38 -36.56 19.48 22.00
CA PRO A 38 -37.92 19.98 22.27
C PRO A 38 -37.95 21.19 23.22
N LYS A 39 -36.93 21.36 24.07
CA LYS A 39 -36.84 22.49 25.00
C LYS A 39 -36.50 23.81 24.32
N LYS A 40 -35.74 23.77 23.22
CA LYS A 40 -35.26 24.97 22.51
C LYS A 40 -36.01 25.21 21.20
N GLY A 41 -36.64 24.18 20.64
CA GLY A 41 -37.29 24.24 19.34
C GLY A 41 -36.29 24.48 18.20
N LEU A 42 -36.82 24.73 16.99
CA LEU A 42 -35.99 25.00 15.83
C LEU A 42 -35.45 26.44 15.83
N LEU A 43 -34.15 26.60 16.14
CA LEU A 43 -33.42 27.85 15.88
C LEU A 43 -33.34 28.12 14.37
N VAL A 44 -33.61 29.37 13.97
CA VAL A 44 -33.73 29.80 12.56
C VAL A 44 -32.86 31.01 12.20
N ASP A 45 -32.11 31.52 13.17
CA ASP A 45 -31.28 32.73 13.12
C ASP A 45 -29.82 32.42 12.75
N GLY A 46 -29.53 31.17 12.36
CA GLY A 46 -28.17 30.69 12.11
C GLY A 46 -27.41 30.19 13.34
N SER A 47 -27.99 30.31 14.53
CA SER A 47 -27.40 29.76 15.75
C SER A 47 -27.33 28.23 15.68
N ILE A 48 -26.30 27.64 16.31
CA ILE A 48 -26.16 26.18 16.39
C ILE A 48 -27.25 25.61 17.31
N GLY A 49 -28.19 24.89 16.72
CA GLY A 49 -29.17 24.06 17.42
C GLY A 49 -28.64 22.67 17.72
N ARG A 50 -29.18 22.04 18.76
CA ARG A 50 -28.87 20.64 19.13
C ARG A 50 -30.05 19.75 18.74
N ALA A 51 -29.75 18.54 18.28
CA ALA A 51 -30.75 17.55 17.90
C ALA A 51 -30.46 16.18 18.54
N TYR A 52 -31.54 15.46 18.85
CA TYR A 52 -31.51 14.07 19.25
C TYR A 52 -31.35 13.17 18.03
N MET A 53 -30.48 12.17 18.16
CA MET A 53 -30.31 11.08 17.20
C MET A 53 -30.45 9.74 17.92
N GLU A 54 -30.83 8.71 17.17
CA GLU A 54 -30.90 7.34 17.68
C GLU A 54 -29.52 6.69 17.59
N VAL A 55 -29.02 6.23 18.74
CA VAL A 55 -27.69 5.63 18.91
C VAL A 55 -27.85 4.41 19.80
N ASP A 56 -27.58 3.22 19.26
CA ASP A 56 -27.70 1.93 19.97
C ASP A 56 -29.07 1.74 20.66
N GLY A 57 -30.14 2.12 19.96
CA GLY A 57 -31.52 2.04 20.45
C GLY A 57 -31.89 3.05 21.54
N LYS A 58 -31.02 4.04 21.83
CA LYS A 58 -31.29 5.13 22.78
C LYS A 58 -31.20 6.50 22.09
N ARG A 59 -32.09 7.42 22.44
CA ARG A 59 -32.03 8.81 21.94
C ARG A 59 -30.95 9.58 22.70
N LYS A 60 -29.88 9.97 22.03
CA LYS A 60 -28.80 10.80 22.57
C LYS A 60 -28.79 12.16 21.88
N LEU A 61 -28.49 13.23 22.62
CA LEU A 61 -28.41 14.59 22.08
C LEU A 61 -27.05 14.81 21.39
N THR A 62 -26.77 14.11 20.28
CA THR A 62 -25.47 14.11 19.59
C THR A 62 -25.48 14.81 18.23
N GLY A 63 -26.65 15.19 17.71
CA GLY A 63 -26.76 15.95 16.46
C GLY A 63 -26.65 17.46 16.67
N TRP A 64 -26.23 18.18 15.63
CA TRP A 64 -26.30 19.62 15.53
C TRP A 64 -26.87 20.08 14.19
N TYR A 65 -27.42 21.28 14.18
CA TYR A 65 -27.87 21.92 12.95
C TYR A 65 -27.69 23.44 13.02
N GLN A 66 -27.67 24.07 11.86
CA GLN A 66 -27.81 25.51 11.71
C GLN A 66 -28.76 25.79 10.56
N PHE A 67 -29.65 26.75 10.77
CA PHE A 67 -30.65 27.14 9.80
C PHE A 67 -30.78 28.65 9.80
N TRP A 68 -30.65 29.24 8.61
CA TRP A 68 -30.84 30.66 8.36
C TRP A 68 -32.12 30.81 7.54
N ALA A 69 -33.24 31.12 8.22
CA ALA A 69 -34.54 31.25 7.56
C ALA A 69 -34.80 32.68 7.05
N ASP A 70 -34.18 33.69 7.67
CA ASP A 70 -34.50 35.10 7.45
C ASP A 70 -33.65 35.75 6.33
N GLN A 71 -32.93 34.94 5.54
CA GLN A 71 -32.11 35.39 4.42
C GLN A 71 -32.88 35.36 3.08
N SER A 72 -32.36 36.07 2.07
CA SER A 72 -32.94 36.15 0.72
C SER A 72 -33.17 34.77 0.07
N ILE A 73 -32.37 33.76 0.45
CA ILE A 73 -32.59 32.35 0.19
C ILE A 73 -32.26 31.58 1.47
N PRO A 74 -33.23 30.85 2.06
CA PRO A 74 -32.96 30.04 3.25
C PRO A 74 -31.86 29.00 3.01
N TYR A 75 -30.99 28.79 3.99
CA TYR A 75 -29.93 27.78 3.94
C TYR A 75 -29.88 27.03 5.27
N GLY A 76 -29.58 25.73 5.22
CA GLY A 76 -29.40 24.96 6.43
C GLY A 76 -28.33 23.89 6.29
N ARG A 77 -27.83 23.42 7.43
CA ARG A 77 -26.89 22.30 7.51
C ARG A 77 -27.07 21.54 8.80
N CYS A 78 -26.71 20.27 8.78
CA CYS A 78 -26.73 19.42 9.95
C CYS A 78 -25.49 18.53 10.00
N GLY A 79 -25.13 18.06 11.19
CA GLY A 79 -23.98 17.21 11.42
C GLY A 79 -24.13 16.38 12.68
N ASP A 80 -23.35 15.30 12.75
CA ASP A 80 -23.27 14.43 13.91
C ASP A 80 -21.93 14.65 14.60
N TYR A 81 -21.95 15.06 15.87
CA TYR A 81 -20.72 15.28 16.63
C TYR A 81 -19.85 14.04 16.81
N ARG A 82 -20.41 12.85 16.53
CA ARG A 82 -19.68 11.57 16.54
C ARG A 82 -18.92 11.30 15.24
N ILE A 83 -19.24 11.99 14.15
CA ILE A 83 -18.58 11.80 12.84
C ILE A 83 -17.59 12.92 12.60
N ASP A 84 -18.06 14.16 12.71
CA ASP A 84 -17.23 15.35 12.51
C ASP A 84 -17.82 16.53 13.31
N GLN A 85 -16.98 17.20 14.09
CA GLN A 85 -17.40 18.34 14.92
C GLN A 85 -17.49 19.66 14.14
N ALA A 86 -16.86 19.74 12.97
CA ALA A 86 -16.70 20.96 12.19
C ALA A 86 -17.45 20.91 10.84
N ASN A 87 -17.43 19.76 10.16
CA ASN A 87 -18.07 19.62 8.85
C ASN A 87 -19.50 19.08 8.96
N PRO A 88 -20.45 19.63 8.19
CA PRO A 88 -21.82 19.11 8.16
C PRO A 88 -21.85 17.76 7.43
N THR A 89 -22.64 16.82 7.95
CA THR A 89 -22.92 15.55 7.26
C THR A 89 -23.87 15.76 6.08
N ALA A 90 -24.73 16.78 6.15
CA ALA A 90 -25.60 17.16 5.06
C ALA A 90 -25.94 18.65 5.08
N THR A 91 -26.24 19.20 3.90
CA THR A 91 -26.69 20.59 3.73
C THR A 91 -28.05 20.62 3.06
N TRP A 92 -28.88 21.59 3.45
CA TRP A 92 -30.22 21.82 2.93
C TRP A 92 -30.31 23.15 2.19
N LYS A 93 -31.04 23.13 1.07
CA LYS A 93 -31.40 24.31 0.27
C LYS A 93 -32.84 24.16 -0.22
N PRO A 94 -33.60 25.26 -0.35
CA PRO A 94 -34.95 25.23 -0.89
C PRO A 94 -34.91 24.88 -2.37
N HIS A 95 -35.73 23.89 -2.77
CA HIS A 95 -35.88 23.38 -4.13
C HIS A 95 -34.57 22.82 -4.73
N ASN A 96 -34.47 21.49 -4.70
CA ASN A 96 -33.33 20.65 -5.10
C ASN A 96 -33.00 20.73 -6.61
N SER A 97 -32.68 21.93 -7.12
CA SER A 97 -32.29 22.18 -8.51
C SER A 97 -30.76 22.19 -8.62
N GLY A 98 -30.21 21.23 -9.36
CA GLY A 98 -28.76 21.09 -9.61
C GLY A 98 -28.14 22.19 -10.49
N SER A 99 -28.70 23.41 -10.52
CA SER A 99 -28.18 24.53 -11.33
C SER A 99 -28.03 25.84 -10.54
N TYR A 100 -27.66 25.78 -9.27
CA TYR A 100 -27.45 26.99 -8.47
C TYR A 100 -25.95 27.35 -8.39
N HIS A 101 -25.61 28.51 -8.96
CA HIS A 101 -24.36 29.22 -8.71
C HIS A 101 -24.58 30.24 -7.59
N MET A 102 -23.81 30.14 -6.49
CA MET A 102 -23.77 31.20 -5.47
C MET A 102 -23.21 32.48 -6.11
N SER A 103 -23.87 33.62 -5.88
CA SER A 103 -23.27 34.91 -6.22
C SER A 103 -22.07 35.19 -5.31
N ASP A 104 -21.14 36.02 -5.80
CA ASP A 104 -19.96 36.40 -5.02
C ASP A 104 -20.34 37.15 -3.72
N GLU A 105 -21.44 37.90 -3.75
CA GLU A 105 -22.02 38.57 -2.57
C GLU A 105 -22.49 37.57 -1.49
N GLN A 106 -23.13 36.47 -1.90
CA GLN A 106 -23.59 35.41 -1.00
C GLN A 106 -22.42 34.62 -0.40
N ARG A 107 -21.35 34.42 -1.16
CA ARG A 107 -20.11 33.82 -0.66
C ARG A 107 -19.47 34.68 0.42
N GLU A 108 -19.45 36.00 0.21
CA GLU A 108 -18.85 36.92 1.18
C GLU A 108 -19.71 37.05 2.45
N GLU A 109 -21.04 37.06 2.34
CA GLU A 109 -21.93 37.06 3.51
C GLU A 109 -21.77 35.79 4.36
N ILE A 110 -21.74 34.60 3.74
CA ILE A 110 -21.47 33.34 4.45
C ILE A 110 -20.10 33.37 5.13
N LYS A 111 -19.08 33.91 4.45
CA LYS A 111 -17.73 34.04 4.98
C LYS A 111 -17.67 35.01 6.17
N GLN A 112 -18.39 36.12 6.12
CA GLN A 112 -18.52 37.06 7.24
C GLN A 112 -19.20 36.41 8.45
N LEU A 113 -20.31 35.69 8.24
CA LEU A 113 -21.01 34.96 9.31
C LEU A 113 -20.16 33.84 9.91
N GLN A 114 -19.37 33.14 9.08
CA GLN A 114 -18.41 32.15 9.56
C GLN A 114 -17.30 32.79 10.38
N ALA A 115 -16.78 33.94 9.94
CA ALA A 115 -15.78 34.69 10.69
C ALA A 115 -16.32 35.16 12.05
N GLU A 116 -17.54 35.71 12.10
CA GLU A 116 -18.17 36.15 13.35
C GLU A 116 -18.46 34.98 14.30
N ALA A 117 -18.89 33.83 13.77
CA ALA A 117 -19.10 32.61 14.56
C ALA A 117 -17.78 32.06 15.13
N GLU A 118 -16.70 32.09 14.34
CA GLU A 118 -15.38 31.66 14.80
C GLU A 118 -14.82 32.63 15.85
N GLU A 119 -15.03 33.95 15.70
CA GLU A 119 -14.64 34.95 16.69
C GLU A 119 -15.35 34.73 18.03
N LYS A 120 -16.68 34.54 18.01
CA LYS A 120 -17.48 34.20 19.21
C LYS A 120 -17.01 32.89 19.87
N LYS A 121 -16.61 31.91 19.07
CA LYS A 121 -16.08 30.63 19.55
C LYS A 121 -14.68 30.80 20.18
N ILE A 122 -13.80 31.57 19.56
CA ILE A 122 -12.48 31.93 20.11
C ILE A 122 -12.66 32.65 21.45
N GLU A 123 -13.56 33.63 21.54
CA GLU A 123 -13.83 34.36 22.78
C GLU A 123 -14.32 33.41 23.90
N ARG A 124 -15.23 32.48 23.57
CA ARG A 124 -15.71 31.47 24.52
C ARG A 124 -14.59 30.54 24.99
N ASN A 125 -13.73 30.09 24.07
CA ASN A 125 -12.59 29.23 24.39
C ASN A 125 -11.58 29.96 25.27
N ASN A 126 -11.29 31.23 24.99
CA ASN A 126 -10.38 32.06 25.80
C ASN A 126 -10.92 32.28 27.23
N LYS A 127 -12.23 32.50 27.37
CA LYS A 127 -12.89 32.57 28.69
C LYS A 127 -12.79 31.24 29.44
N ALA A 128 -12.98 30.12 28.74
CA ALA A 128 -12.86 28.78 29.32
C ALA A 128 -11.41 28.44 29.71
N ALA A 129 -10.41 28.83 28.93
CA ALA A 129 -8.99 28.65 29.22
C ALA A 129 -8.60 29.38 30.52
N LYS A 130 -8.97 30.66 30.65
CA LYS A 130 -8.75 31.44 31.90
C LYS A 130 -9.39 30.77 33.12
N ARG A 131 -10.65 30.31 32.98
CA ARG A 131 -11.34 29.59 34.05
C ARG A 131 -10.67 28.26 34.37
N SER A 132 -10.18 27.54 33.36
CA SER A 132 -9.45 26.28 33.51
C SER A 132 -8.18 26.49 34.32
N GLN A 133 -7.41 27.53 34.00
CA GLN A 133 -6.20 27.90 34.73
C GLN A 133 -6.50 28.18 36.21
N THR A 134 -7.52 28.99 36.51
CA THR A 134 -7.89 29.30 37.90
C THR A 134 -8.30 28.05 38.68
N ILE A 135 -9.10 27.16 38.08
CA ILE A 135 -9.52 25.92 38.73
C ILE A 135 -8.32 24.99 38.96
N TRP A 136 -7.44 24.87 37.96
CA TRP A 136 -6.22 24.08 38.05
C TRP A 136 -5.32 24.57 39.19
N GLU A 137 -5.07 25.87 39.26
CA GLU A 137 -4.22 26.50 40.27
C GLU A 137 -4.78 26.32 41.69
N SER A 138 -6.11 26.36 41.84
CA SER A 138 -6.79 26.13 43.12
C SER A 138 -6.79 24.67 43.57
N GLY A 139 -6.55 23.72 42.65
CA GLY A 139 -6.53 22.30 42.95
C GLY A 139 -5.26 21.87 43.68
N SER A 140 -5.39 20.90 44.59
CA SER A 140 -4.25 20.30 45.28
C SER A 140 -3.60 19.22 44.41
N ALA A 141 -2.30 18.96 44.61
CA ALA A 141 -1.64 17.83 43.96
C ALA A 141 -2.38 16.51 44.25
N CYS A 142 -2.53 15.66 43.25
CA CYS A 142 -3.16 14.36 43.39
C CYS A 142 -2.09 13.29 43.60
N ASP A 143 -2.01 12.70 44.79
CA ASP A 143 -1.20 11.50 45.01
C ASP A 143 -2.04 10.22 44.90
N ALA A 144 -3.32 10.30 45.27
CA ALA A 144 -4.29 9.21 45.21
C ALA A 144 -5.69 9.73 44.86
N HIS A 145 -6.46 8.93 44.13
CA HIS A 145 -7.85 9.18 43.79
C HIS A 145 -8.59 7.83 43.59
N PRO A 146 -9.89 7.71 43.92
CA PRO A 146 -10.64 6.47 43.75
C PRO A 146 -10.59 5.90 42.33
N TYR A 147 -10.78 6.74 41.31
CA TYR A 147 -10.61 6.35 39.90
C TYR A 147 -9.22 5.75 39.58
N LEU A 148 -8.13 6.40 40.04
CA LEU A 148 -6.77 5.93 39.77
C LEU A 148 -6.52 4.57 40.43
N SER A 149 -7.02 4.39 41.65
CA SER A 149 -6.92 3.13 42.39
C SER A 149 -7.72 2.01 41.70
N LYS A 150 -8.94 2.31 41.24
CA LYS A 150 -9.80 1.38 40.50
C LYS A 150 -9.17 0.95 39.17
N LYS A 151 -8.47 1.86 38.50
CA LYS A 151 -7.75 1.59 37.25
C LYS A 151 -6.31 1.11 37.46
N SER A 152 -5.85 0.98 38.71
CA SER A 152 -4.48 0.55 39.08
C SER A 152 -3.36 1.38 38.42
N VAL A 153 -3.57 2.70 38.29
CA VAL A 153 -2.62 3.62 37.65
C VAL A 153 -2.14 4.72 38.59
N ARG A 154 -0.96 5.27 38.31
CA ARG A 154 -0.38 6.37 39.10
C ARG A 154 -0.85 7.75 38.64
N SER A 155 -0.73 8.71 39.54
CA SER A 155 -0.90 10.13 39.22
C SER A 155 0.38 10.70 38.63
N HIS A 156 0.27 11.32 37.45
CA HIS A 156 1.36 11.98 36.73
C HIS A 156 0.97 13.44 36.53
N GLY A 157 1.33 14.29 37.49
CA GLY A 157 1.06 15.73 37.41
C GLY A 157 -0.42 16.12 37.49
N LEU A 158 -1.29 15.23 37.97
CA LEU A 158 -2.73 15.51 38.13
C LEU A 158 -3.03 16.29 39.41
N ARG A 159 -4.21 16.91 39.44
CA ARG A 159 -4.71 17.66 40.61
C ARG A 159 -6.10 17.21 41.02
N ILE A 160 -6.50 17.54 42.24
CA ILE A 160 -7.84 17.30 42.78
C ILE A 160 -8.53 18.65 42.98
N ALA A 161 -9.76 18.78 42.47
CA ALA A 161 -10.59 19.95 42.71
C ALA A 161 -11.11 20.01 44.15
N SER A 162 -11.57 21.17 44.60
CA SER A 162 -12.14 21.34 45.94
C SER A 162 -13.39 20.47 46.21
N ASP A 163 -14.05 19.97 45.16
CA ASP A 163 -15.18 19.06 45.24
C ASP A 163 -14.79 17.57 45.14
N GLY A 164 -13.49 17.26 45.20
CA GLY A 164 -12.96 15.89 45.23
C GLY A 164 -12.69 15.28 43.86
N ARG A 165 -13.13 15.91 42.75
CA ARG A 165 -12.92 15.36 41.40
C ARG A 165 -11.48 15.48 40.92
N LEU A 166 -11.01 14.47 40.20
CA LEU A 166 -9.71 14.48 39.53
C LEU A 166 -9.71 15.46 38.36
N LEU A 167 -8.63 16.23 38.23
CA LEU A 167 -8.39 17.20 37.18
C LEU A 167 -7.26 16.74 36.26
N ILE A 168 -7.54 16.77 34.96
CA ILE A 168 -6.54 16.58 33.90
C ILE A 168 -6.57 17.82 32.99
N PRO A 169 -5.44 18.51 32.79
CA PRO A 169 -5.39 19.71 31.97
C PRO A 169 -5.33 19.34 30.48
N LEU A 170 -6.03 20.12 29.66
CA LEU A 170 -5.91 20.07 28.20
C LEU A 170 -4.91 21.14 27.79
N HIS A 171 -3.78 20.74 27.22
CA HIS A 171 -2.74 21.62 26.71
C HIS A 171 -2.89 21.89 25.21
N ASN A 172 -2.48 23.08 24.76
CA ASN A 172 -2.23 23.38 23.35
C ASN A 172 -0.76 23.07 22.98
N SER A 173 -0.37 23.40 21.74
CA SER A 173 1.02 23.28 21.23
C SER A 173 2.04 24.01 22.11
N ASP A 174 1.64 25.11 22.74
CA ASP A 174 2.49 25.93 23.61
C ASP A 174 2.48 25.48 25.08
N LEU A 175 1.84 24.33 25.37
CA LEU A 175 1.66 23.75 26.70
C LEU A 175 0.83 24.61 27.68
N GLU A 176 0.03 25.54 27.15
CA GLU A 176 -0.92 26.34 27.92
C GLU A 176 -2.23 25.58 28.16
N ILE A 177 -2.84 25.78 29.33
CA ILE A 177 -4.12 25.16 29.68
C ILE A 177 -5.27 25.82 28.91
N VAL A 178 -5.86 25.08 27.97
CA VAL A 178 -7.01 25.50 27.14
C VAL A 178 -8.32 24.81 27.54
N GLY A 179 -8.29 23.96 28.56
CA GLY A 179 -9.44 23.24 29.08
C GLY A 179 -9.12 22.35 30.27
N LEU A 180 -10.15 21.76 30.88
CA LEU A 180 -10.02 20.72 31.91
C LEU A 180 -10.94 19.55 31.61
N GLN A 181 -10.45 18.34 31.87
CA GLN A 181 -11.26 17.14 32.07
C GLN A 181 -11.37 16.85 33.57
N TYR A 182 -12.60 16.60 34.01
CA TYR A 182 -12.94 16.11 35.34
C TYR A 182 -13.22 14.62 35.26
N ILE A 183 -12.76 13.88 36.27
CA ILE A 183 -13.14 12.49 36.49
C ILE A 183 -13.63 12.37 37.93
N ASP A 184 -14.85 11.87 38.12
CA ASP A 184 -15.38 11.59 39.46
C ASP A 184 -14.90 10.24 40.02
N ASP A 185 -15.32 9.91 41.24
CA ASP A 185 -14.92 8.70 41.95
C ASP A 185 -15.33 7.42 41.21
N ASP A 186 -16.45 7.45 40.49
CA ASP A 186 -16.99 6.32 39.73
C ASP A 186 -16.30 6.12 38.37
N GLY A 187 -15.66 7.18 37.87
CA GLY A 187 -14.92 7.23 36.61
C GLY A 187 -15.64 7.96 35.48
N ALA A 188 -16.73 8.68 35.76
CA ALA A 188 -17.43 9.46 34.75
C ALA A 188 -16.59 10.68 34.36
N LYS A 189 -16.30 10.80 33.06
CA LYS A 189 -15.44 11.83 32.49
C LYS A 189 -16.30 12.98 31.96
N MET A 190 -15.95 14.21 32.30
CA MET A 190 -16.62 15.42 31.82
C MET A 190 -15.60 16.50 31.46
N PHE A 191 -15.91 17.37 30.51
CA PHE A 191 -15.06 18.52 30.20
C PHE A 191 -15.66 19.81 30.75
N LEU A 192 -14.80 20.76 31.13
CA LEU A 192 -15.24 22.11 31.44
C LEU A 192 -15.92 22.73 30.21
N THR A 193 -17.14 23.26 30.40
CA THR A 193 -17.91 23.89 29.32
C THR A 193 -17.11 25.00 28.63
N GLY A 194 -16.91 24.85 27.31
CA GLY A 194 -16.14 25.79 26.49
C GLY A 194 -14.66 25.43 26.33
N SER A 195 -14.19 24.30 26.87
CA SER A 195 -12.84 23.80 26.62
C SER A 195 -12.60 23.56 25.13
N LYS A 196 -11.42 23.95 24.64
CA LYS A 196 -10.96 23.57 23.30
C LYS A 196 -10.43 22.14 23.38
N LYS A 197 -11.18 21.17 22.85
CA LYS A 197 -10.77 19.75 22.85
C LYS A 197 -9.92 19.38 21.64
N LYS A 198 -10.33 19.84 20.45
CA LYS A 198 -9.68 19.51 19.18
C LYS A 198 -8.21 19.95 19.21
N ALA A 199 -7.31 19.01 18.90
CA ALA A 199 -5.86 19.17 18.92
C ALA A 199 -5.29 19.57 20.29
N SER A 200 -6.01 19.28 21.37
CA SER A 200 -5.52 19.47 22.74
C SER A 200 -5.22 18.14 23.38
N PHE A 201 -4.19 18.11 24.22
CA PHE A 201 -3.59 16.86 24.70
C PHE A 201 -3.05 17.00 26.14
N PHE A 202 -2.65 15.88 26.73
CA PHE A 202 -1.88 15.84 27.96
C PHE A 202 -0.70 14.88 27.79
N ILE A 203 0.47 15.18 28.37
CA ILE A 203 1.68 14.35 28.16
C ILE A 203 2.13 13.77 29.50
N ILE A 204 2.30 12.46 29.54
CA ILE A 204 3.00 11.75 30.62
C ILE A 204 4.45 11.54 30.18
N GLY A 205 5.40 11.90 31.05
CA GLY A 205 6.83 11.87 30.73
C GLY A 205 7.28 13.03 29.84
N GLN A 206 6.72 14.22 30.04
CA GLN A 206 7.02 15.41 29.25
C GLN A 206 8.53 15.76 29.27
N GLU A 207 9.20 15.53 30.40
CA GLU A 207 10.64 15.69 30.60
C GLU A 207 11.50 14.77 29.73
N LEU A 208 10.92 13.72 29.15
CA LEU A 208 11.62 12.76 28.29
C LEU A 208 11.56 13.14 26.81
N LEU A 209 10.70 14.09 26.42
CA LEU A 209 10.45 14.44 25.01
C LEU A 209 11.72 14.89 24.27
N GLU A 210 12.61 15.66 24.92
CA GLU A 210 13.83 16.18 24.28
C GLU A 210 14.77 15.07 23.76
N LYS A 211 14.74 13.90 24.38
CA LYS A 211 15.58 12.74 24.02
C LYS A 211 14.77 11.58 23.45
N ALA A 212 13.47 11.78 23.25
CA ALA A 212 12.59 10.72 22.82
C ALA A 212 12.83 10.36 21.36
N THR A 213 13.13 9.09 21.10
CA THR A 213 13.14 8.52 19.75
C THR A 213 11.78 7.94 19.37
N THR A 214 10.88 7.78 20.34
CA THR A 214 9.51 7.27 20.15
C THR A 214 8.53 8.10 20.97
N ILE A 215 7.41 8.50 20.35
CA ILE A 215 6.29 9.21 20.97
C ILE A 215 5.04 8.37 20.78
N ASN A 216 4.33 8.12 21.89
CA ASN A 216 3.16 7.26 21.90
C ASN A 216 1.86 8.08 22.03
N TYR A 217 0.79 7.67 21.35
CA TYR A 217 -0.52 8.33 21.38
C TYR A 217 -1.60 7.35 21.84
N VAL A 218 -2.43 7.77 22.79
CA VAL A 218 -3.51 6.95 23.34
C VAL A 218 -4.77 7.76 23.59
N GLU A 219 -5.93 7.11 23.63
CA GLU A 219 -7.20 7.82 23.87
C GLU A 219 -7.35 8.31 25.31
N GLY A 220 -7.04 7.47 26.29
CA GLY A 220 -7.35 7.72 27.70
C GLY A 220 -6.14 7.87 28.62
N TYR A 221 -6.32 8.61 29.72
CA TYR A 221 -5.27 8.76 30.75
C TYR A 221 -4.87 7.42 31.38
N ALA A 222 -5.81 6.51 31.67
CA ALA A 222 -5.50 5.22 32.30
C ALA A 222 -4.61 4.35 31.40
N THR A 223 -4.96 4.27 30.11
CA THR A 223 -4.14 3.62 29.07
C THR A 223 -2.75 4.25 29.00
N ALA A 224 -2.67 5.59 29.02
CA ALA A 224 -1.40 6.31 28.97
C ALA A 224 -0.50 6.01 30.16
N ALA A 225 -1.06 6.08 31.38
CA ALA A 225 -0.31 5.87 32.61
C ALA A 225 0.19 4.43 32.72
N SER A 226 -0.61 3.44 32.28
CA SER A 226 -0.21 2.03 32.25
C SER A 226 0.93 1.82 31.24
N TYR A 227 0.76 2.30 30.00
CA TYR A 227 1.78 2.17 28.96
C TYR A 227 3.09 2.87 29.33
N TYR A 228 3.01 4.06 29.93
CA TYR A 228 4.18 4.79 30.42
C TYR A 228 4.90 4.04 31.54
N GLN A 229 4.16 3.45 32.49
CA GLN A 229 4.75 2.67 33.59
C GLN A 229 5.53 1.45 33.07
N ASP A 230 5.03 0.83 32.01
CA ASP A 230 5.61 -0.38 31.42
C ASP A 230 6.81 -0.10 30.49
N ASN A 231 6.76 1.01 29.74
CA ASN A 231 7.75 1.29 28.69
C ASN A 231 8.70 2.46 29.00
N GLY A 232 8.35 3.34 29.93
CA GLY A 232 9.15 4.53 30.26
C GLY A 232 9.30 5.53 29.12
N GLN A 233 8.36 5.55 28.16
CA GLN A 233 8.40 6.41 26.98
C GLN A 233 7.32 7.50 27.03
N PRO A 234 7.57 8.73 26.52
CA PRO A 234 6.57 9.78 26.50
C PRO A 234 5.27 9.30 25.85
N THR A 235 4.16 9.56 26.54
CA THR A 235 2.84 9.09 26.10
C THR A 235 1.83 10.24 26.16
N VAL A 236 1.20 10.51 25.03
CA VAL A 236 0.29 11.61 24.79
C VAL A 236 -1.15 11.11 24.91
N VAL A 237 -1.92 11.71 25.81
CA VAL A 237 -3.35 11.50 26.00
C VAL A 237 -4.11 12.40 25.03
N CYS A 238 -4.87 11.78 24.13
CA CYS A 238 -5.69 12.46 23.12
C CYS A 238 -7.14 12.68 23.57
N PHE A 239 -7.55 12.11 24.71
CA PHE A 239 -8.89 12.17 25.31
C PHE A 239 -10.01 11.39 24.59
N ASP A 240 -9.88 11.12 23.29
CA ASP A 240 -10.76 10.25 22.49
C ASP A 240 -10.18 9.95 21.09
N ALA A 241 -10.68 8.87 20.47
CA ALA A 241 -10.33 8.42 19.12
C ALA A 241 -10.22 9.54 18.08
N PHE A 242 -11.26 10.39 17.95
CA PHE A 242 -11.33 11.44 16.92
C PHE A 242 -10.32 12.56 17.10
N ASN A 243 -9.64 12.60 18.24
CA ASN A 243 -8.60 13.58 18.53
C ASN A 243 -7.18 13.01 18.37
N LEU A 244 -7.03 11.72 18.02
CA LEU A 244 -5.74 11.10 17.73
C LEU A 244 -5.02 11.82 16.57
N THR A 245 -5.66 11.95 15.41
CA THR A 245 -5.05 12.60 14.23
C THR A 245 -4.68 14.07 14.48
N PRO A 246 -5.60 14.94 14.95
CA PRO A 246 -5.26 16.35 15.15
C PRO A 246 -4.15 16.57 16.20
N VAL A 247 -4.09 15.73 17.24
CA VAL A 247 -3.01 15.80 18.23
C VAL A 247 -1.69 15.30 17.65
N ALA A 248 -1.71 14.19 16.92
CA ALA A 248 -0.52 13.63 16.31
C ALA A 248 0.12 14.58 15.30
N GLU A 249 -0.68 15.28 14.50
CA GLU A 249 -0.19 16.33 13.58
C GLU A 249 0.53 17.47 14.32
N VAL A 250 -0.07 17.98 15.41
CA VAL A 250 0.54 19.05 16.23
C VAL A 250 1.86 18.61 16.85
N ILE A 251 1.93 17.39 17.37
CA ILE A 251 3.16 16.86 17.97
C ILE A 251 4.21 16.55 16.89
N PHE A 252 3.81 16.07 15.71
CA PHE A 252 4.70 15.79 14.59
C PHE A 252 5.43 17.04 14.09
N GLU A 253 4.79 18.22 14.10
CA GLU A 253 5.45 19.49 13.75
C GLU A 253 6.70 19.76 14.60
N HIS A 254 6.70 19.31 15.86
CA HIS A 254 7.79 19.52 16.81
C HIS A 254 8.78 18.36 16.83
N PHE A 255 8.33 17.14 16.51
CA PHE A 255 9.14 15.92 16.59
C PHE A 255 9.10 15.07 15.30
N PRO A 256 9.38 15.63 14.11
CA PRO A 256 9.15 14.94 12.83
C PRO A 256 10.07 13.74 12.58
N THR A 257 11.17 13.63 13.33
CA THR A 257 12.14 12.53 13.22
C THR A 257 11.89 11.41 14.22
N ALA A 258 10.99 11.60 15.18
CA ALA A 258 10.64 10.57 16.13
C ALA A 258 9.77 9.49 15.45
N ARG A 259 9.81 8.28 16.00
CA ARG A 259 8.84 7.25 15.66
C ARG A 259 7.53 7.51 16.40
N HIS A 260 6.42 7.48 15.69
CA HIS A 260 5.10 7.79 16.21
C HIS A 260 4.25 6.52 16.33
N VAL A 261 3.85 6.16 17.54
CA VAL A 261 3.15 4.90 17.80
C VAL A 261 1.76 5.18 18.38
N PHE A 262 0.71 4.72 17.70
CA PHE A 262 -0.66 4.83 18.19
C PHE A 262 -1.04 3.52 18.90
N ILE A 263 -1.44 3.60 20.17
CA ILE A 263 -1.96 2.45 20.91
C ILE A 263 -3.48 2.53 20.89
N ALA A 264 -4.09 1.70 20.04
CA ALA A 264 -5.54 1.66 19.84
C ALA A 264 -6.19 0.62 20.76
N ASP A 265 -7.44 0.91 21.16
CA ASP A 265 -8.26 -0.03 21.92
C ASP A 265 -8.78 -1.16 21.03
N CYS A 266 -8.86 -2.39 21.57
CA CYS A 266 -9.40 -3.54 20.86
C CYS A 266 -10.89 -3.73 21.22
N ASP A 267 -11.78 -3.06 20.47
CA ASP A 267 -13.23 -3.11 20.69
C ASP A 267 -14.02 -3.59 19.45
N ASP A 268 -15.29 -3.95 19.65
CA ASP A 268 -16.16 -4.38 18.53
C ASP A 268 -16.55 -3.19 17.62
N SER A 269 -16.39 -1.95 18.10
CA SER A 269 -16.78 -0.75 17.36
C SER A 269 -15.77 -0.41 16.26
N MET A 270 -14.52 -0.87 16.42
CA MET A 270 -13.36 -0.57 15.58
C MET A 270 -13.07 0.94 15.48
N THR A 271 -13.64 1.77 16.36
CA THR A 271 -13.52 3.23 16.24
C THR A 271 -12.08 3.66 16.55
N GLY A 272 -11.50 3.17 17.65
CA GLY A 272 -10.13 3.47 18.02
C GLY A 272 -9.11 2.99 16.98
N GLU A 273 -9.28 1.76 16.48
CA GLU A 273 -8.44 1.21 15.40
C GLU A 273 -8.49 2.09 14.15
N LYS A 274 -9.69 2.45 13.67
CA LYS A 274 -9.85 3.27 12.45
C LYS A 274 -9.24 4.66 12.60
N GLU A 275 -9.45 5.32 13.73
CA GLU A 275 -8.90 6.66 13.95
C GLU A 275 -7.38 6.63 14.18
N ALA A 276 -6.84 5.58 14.82
CA ALA A 276 -5.40 5.36 14.93
C ALA A 276 -4.75 5.12 13.56
N ILE A 277 -5.37 4.30 12.70
CA ILE A 277 -4.91 4.09 11.32
C ILE A 277 -4.90 5.41 10.56
N LYS A 278 -5.97 6.20 10.64
CA LYS A 278 -6.03 7.54 10.01
C LYS A 278 -4.92 8.46 10.52
N GLY A 279 -4.68 8.47 11.83
CA GLY A 279 -3.59 9.24 12.43
C GLY A 279 -2.23 8.83 11.88
N ALA A 280 -1.96 7.52 11.82
CA ALA A 280 -0.71 7.00 11.27
C ALA A 280 -0.56 7.28 9.76
N GLN A 281 -1.64 7.21 8.99
CA GLN A 281 -1.66 7.58 7.57
C GLN A 281 -1.32 9.06 7.37
N ALA A 282 -1.92 9.96 8.16
CA ALA A 282 -1.65 11.39 8.10
C ALA A 282 -0.16 11.68 8.33
N LEU A 283 0.47 11.03 9.32
CA LEU A 283 1.90 11.19 9.57
C LEU A 283 2.78 10.58 8.46
N LYS A 284 2.42 9.41 7.92
CA LYS A 284 3.13 8.79 6.79
C LYS A 284 3.08 9.65 5.53
N ALA A 285 1.95 10.32 5.27
CA ALA A 285 1.81 11.26 4.15
C ALA A 285 2.75 12.47 4.27
N LEU A 286 3.17 12.81 5.50
CA LEU A 286 4.18 13.82 5.80
C LEU A 286 5.62 13.25 5.85
N ASN A 287 5.84 12.03 5.35
CA ASN A 287 7.09 11.26 5.42
C ASN A 287 7.54 10.88 6.84
N GLY A 288 6.61 10.83 7.80
CA GLY A 288 6.87 10.38 9.17
C GLY A 288 6.91 8.85 9.31
N VAL A 289 7.59 8.37 10.35
CA VAL A 289 7.58 6.95 10.73
C VAL A 289 6.45 6.72 11.72
N ALA A 290 5.36 6.07 11.29
CA ALA A 290 4.20 5.81 12.13
C ALA A 290 3.74 4.34 12.14
N GLU A 291 3.33 3.86 13.32
CA GLU A 291 2.87 2.49 13.58
C GLU A 291 1.59 2.51 14.43
N VAL A 292 0.76 1.47 14.28
CA VAL A 292 -0.44 1.27 15.11
C VAL A 292 -0.29 -0.09 15.81
N LEU A 293 -0.42 -0.07 17.14
CA LEU A 293 -0.40 -1.26 18.00
C LEU A 293 -1.74 -1.41 18.71
N MET A 294 -2.18 -2.65 18.89
CA MET A 294 -3.41 -2.96 19.64
C MET A 294 -3.23 -4.23 20.48
N PRO A 295 -3.95 -4.38 21.61
CA PRO A 295 -3.99 -5.63 22.36
C PRO A 295 -4.48 -6.81 21.50
N THR A 296 -3.96 -8.02 21.75
CA THR A 296 -4.44 -9.25 21.08
C THR A 296 -5.80 -9.73 21.58
N SER A 297 -6.23 -9.24 22.74
CA SER A 297 -7.50 -9.56 23.39
C SER A 297 -8.38 -8.32 23.51
N LYS A 298 -9.69 -8.53 23.64
CA LYS A 298 -10.67 -7.45 23.72
C LYS A 298 -10.49 -6.59 24.98
N GLY A 299 -10.48 -5.28 24.81
CA GLY A 299 -10.32 -4.29 25.86
C GLY A 299 -9.23 -3.26 25.57
N ASP A 300 -9.03 -2.36 26.54
CA ASP A 300 -7.97 -1.36 26.50
C ASP A 300 -6.66 -1.97 27.05
N TYR A 301 -5.51 -1.38 26.73
CA TYR A 301 -4.21 -1.86 27.23
C TYR A 301 -4.18 -2.04 28.77
N ASN A 302 -4.79 -1.11 29.51
CA ASN A 302 -4.81 -1.14 30.97
C ASN A 302 -5.74 -2.21 31.56
N ASP A 303 -6.69 -2.75 30.79
CA ASP A 303 -7.60 -3.78 31.28
C ASP A 303 -6.90 -5.17 31.31
N HIS A 304 -5.84 -5.33 30.51
CA HIS A 304 -5.04 -6.56 30.45
C HIS A 304 -3.94 -6.63 31.50
N ALA A 305 -3.49 -5.49 32.05
CA ALA A 305 -2.48 -5.43 33.11
C ALA A 305 -2.95 -6.03 34.45
N VAL A 306 -4.25 -6.33 34.60
CA VAL A 306 -4.86 -6.78 35.86
C VAL A 306 -4.84 -8.30 36.03
N LEU A 307 -4.61 -9.08 34.96
CA LEU A 307 -5.04 -10.48 34.94
C LEU A 307 -4.08 -11.53 35.50
N GLU A 308 -2.77 -11.33 35.58
CA GLU A 308 -1.85 -12.28 36.22
C GLU A 308 -0.47 -11.63 36.31
N GLY A 309 0.16 -11.65 37.49
CA GLY A 309 1.41 -10.93 37.74
C GLY A 309 2.48 -11.12 36.65
N GLU A 310 3.03 -10.00 36.19
CA GLU A 310 4.25 -9.88 35.36
C GLU A 310 4.23 -10.42 33.92
N VAL A 311 3.16 -10.19 33.15
CA VAL A 311 3.28 -10.27 31.68
C VAL A 311 2.68 -9.01 31.04
N LEU A 312 3.51 -8.25 30.34
CA LEU A 312 3.08 -7.11 29.51
C LEU A 312 1.99 -7.59 28.53
N PRO A 313 0.92 -6.81 28.28
CA PRO A 313 -0.06 -7.15 27.27
C PRO A 313 0.61 -7.37 25.91
N THR A 314 0.36 -8.52 25.28
CA THR A 314 0.86 -8.77 23.93
C THR A 314 0.19 -7.80 22.97
N LEU A 315 0.99 -6.95 22.33
CA LEU A 315 0.54 -6.02 21.31
C LEU A 315 0.79 -6.62 19.93
N GLN A 316 -0.20 -6.50 19.05
CA GLN A 316 -0.07 -6.83 17.63
C GLN A 316 0.01 -5.55 16.80
N SER A 317 0.81 -5.59 15.73
CA SER A 317 0.88 -4.52 14.75
C SER A 317 -0.35 -4.55 13.84
N VAL A 318 -1.00 -3.41 13.68
CA VAL A 318 -2.11 -3.25 12.74
C VAL A 318 -1.56 -2.85 11.38
N ASN A 319 -2.06 -3.49 10.31
CA ASN A 319 -1.69 -3.11 8.96
C ASN A 319 -2.28 -1.74 8.62
N ILE A 320 -1.41 -0.76 8.32
CA ILE A 320 -1.80 0.58 7.92
C ILE A 320 -1.94 0.58 6.38
N PRO A 321 -3.16 0.68 5.81
CA PRO A 321 -3.33 0.71 4.37
C PRO A 321 -2.55 1.89 3.78
N VAL A 322 -1.78 1.63 2.72
CA VAL A 322 -1.12 2.70 1.97
C VAL A 322 -2.20 3.51 1.27
N GLU A 323 -2.33 4.80 1.56
CA GLU A 323 -3.20 5.67 0.75
C GLU A 323 -2.49 6.02 -0.56
N TYR A 324 -3.21 5.86 -1.67
CA TYR A 324 -2.74 6.24 -2.99
C TYR A 324 -3.71 7.27 -3.58
N ASP A 325 -3.18 8.40 -4.03
CA ASP A 325 -3.98 9.45 -4.65
C ASP A 325 -4.37 9.05 -6.08
N PHE A 326 -5.54 8.42 -6.21
CA PHE A 326 -6.07 8.00 -7.49
C PHE A 326 -6.52 9.20 -8.33
N GLN A 327 -6.03 9.25 -9.56
CA GLN A 327 -6.35 10.30 -10.53
C GLN A 327 -7.82 10.24 -10.94
N ARG A 328 -8.49 11.39 -10.83
CA ARG A 328 -9.89 11.58 -11.22
C ARG A 328 -9.99 12.61 -12.34
N ASN A 329 -11.00 12.45 -13.19
CA ASN A 329 -11.33 13.48 -14.18
C ASN A 329 -12.10 14.65 -13.54
N SER A 330 -12.39 15.69 -14.33
CA SER A 330 -13.14 16.88 -13.89
C SER A 330 -14.52 16.59 -13.31
N ASN A 331 -15.09 15.42 -13.59
CA ASN A 331 -16.39 14.97 -13.10
C ASN A 331 -16.28 14.04 -11.88
N GLY A 332 -15.09 13.93 -11.28
CA GLY A 332 -14.82 13.12 -10.09
C GLY A 332 -14.71 11.61 -10.34
N ARG A 333 -14.81 11.14 -11.59
CA ARG A 333 -14.70 9.71 -11.93
C ARG A 333 -13.23 9.30 -12.04
N MET A 334 -12.93 8.08 -11.59
CA MET A 334 -11.60 7.49 -11.69
C MET A 334 -11.16 7.40 -13.15
N MET A 335 -9.92 7.84 -13.42
CA MET A 335 -9.34 7.79 -14.76
C MET A 335 -8.87 6.38 -15.09
N HIS A 336 -8.94 6.02 -16.37
CA HIS A 336 -8.43 4.75 -16.88
C HIS A 336 -6.95 4.85 -17.26
N THR A 337 -6.08 5.01 -16.25
CA THR A 337 -4.63 5.29 -16.44
C THR A 337 -3.76 4.20 -15.81
N LYS A 338 -2.52 4.10 -16.31
CA LYS A 338 -1.49 3.22 -15.72
C LYS A 338 -1.18 3.59 -14.27
N GLU A 339 -1.28 4.88 -13.91
CA GLU A 339 -1.00 5.33 -12.54
C GLU A 339 -2.09 4.89 -11.56
N ASN A 340 -3.34 4.81 -12.00
CA ASN A 340 -4.40 4.25 -11.15
C ASN A 340 -4.26 2.74 -10.97
N HIS A 341 -3.86 2.00 -12.02
CA HIS A 341 -3.51 0.59 -11.86
C HIS A 341 -2.30 0.39 -10.95
N ARG A 342 -1.27 1.24 -11.06
CA ARG A 342 -0.13 1.26 -10.11
C ARG A 342 -0.63 1.46 -8.68
N GLY A 343 -1.56 2.37 -8.46
CA GLY A 343 -2.18 2.58 -7.16
C GLY A 343 -2.81 1.31 -6.60
N VAL A 344 -3.54 0.56 -7.42
CA VAL A 344 -4.09 -0.75 -7.01
C VAL A 344 -2.98 -1.72 -6.64
N LEU A 345 -1.91 -1.83 -7.42
CA LEU A 345 -0.78 -2.71 -7.09
C LEU A 345 -0.12 -2.33 -5.76
N VAL A 346 0.19 -1.04 -5.56
CA VAL A 346 0.88 -0.52 -4.37
C VAL A 346 0.03 -0.67 -3.11
N THR A 347 -1.24 -0.27 -3.16
CA THR A 347 -2.18 -0.38 -2.03
C THR A 347 -2.40 -1.82 -1.57
N ASN A 348 -2.11 -2.79 -2.44
CA ASN A 348 -2.33 -4.20 -2.23
C ASN A 348 -1.03 -5.03 -2.10
N GLY A 349 0.14 -4.37 -2.15
CA GLY A 349 1.44 -5.05 -2.10
C GLY A 349 1.69 -6.04 -3.23
N ILE A 350 1.08 -5.83 -4.41
CA ILE A 350 1.21 -6.72 -5.56
C ILE A 350 2.47 -6.35 -6.35
N GLU A 351 3.33 -7.34 -6.57
CA GLU A 351 4.53 -7.19 -7.36
C GLU A 351 4.30 -7.73 -8.78
N VAL A 352 4.78 -6.98 -9.76
CA VAL A 352 4.65 -7.32 -11.18
C VAL A 352 6.03 -7.17 -11.79
N ASP A 353 6.58 -8.29 -12.23
CA ASP A 353 7.95 -8.39 -12.71
C ASP A 353 7.97 -8.96 -14.13
N TYR A 354 8.90 -8.50 -14.95
CA TYR A 354 9.11 -9.04 -16.29
C TYR A 354 10.40 -9.85 -16.32
N ASN A 355 10.25 -11.17 -16.43
CA ASN A 355 11.35 -12.10 -16.53
C ASN A 355 11.91 -12.08 -17.96
N VAL A 356 13.11 -11.52 -18.14
CA VAL A 356 13.71 -11.38 -19.48
C VAL A 356 14.18 -12.70 -20.09
N ILE A 357 14.40 -13.74 -19.27
CA ILE A 357 14.79 -15.08 -19.74
C ILE A 357 13.56 -15.82 -20.28
N LYS A 358 12.50 -15.92 -19.47
CA LYS A 358 11.23 -16.53 -19.88
C LYS A 358 10.42 -15.69 -20.89
N LYS A 359 10.73 -14.39 -20.97
CA LYS A 359 10.01 -13.38 -21.76
C LYS A 359 8.53 -13.37 -21.38
N SER A 360 8.24 -13.34 -20.08
CA SER A 360 6.91 -13.41 -19.47
C SER A 360 6.80 -12.44 -18.30
N ILE A 361 5.56 -12.02 -17.99
CA ILE A 361 5.27 -11.29 -16.76
C ILE A 361 5.01 -12.31 -15.66
N GLU A 362 5.62 -12.10 -14.51
CA GLU A 362 5.40 -12.86 -13.28
C GLU A 362 4.71 -11.93 -12.27
N ILE A 363 3.62 -12.39 -11.68
CA ILE A 363 2.81 -11.61 -10.73
C ILE A 363 2.83 -12.31 -9.39
N HIS A 364 3.16 -11.57 -8.35
CA HIS A 364 3.09 -12.02 -6.97
C HIS A 364 2.03 -11.22 -6.22
N VAL A 365 1.00 -11.94 -5.77
CA VAL A 365 -0.10 -11.37 -4.96
C VAL A 365 0.09 -11.86 -3.52
N PRO A 366 0.25 -10.97 -2.53
CA PRO A 366 0.51 -11.39 -1.16
C PRO A 366 -0.68 -12.14 -0.56
N ASN A 367 -0.39 -13.16 0.25
CA ASN A 367 -1.37 -14.01 0.94
C ASN A 367 -2.34 -14.77 0.02
N GLN A 368 -2.01 -14.92 -1.26
CA GLN A 368 -2.83 -15.64 -2.23
C GLN A 368 -2.01 -16.76 -2.87
N GLU A 369 -2.47 -18.00 -2.72
CA GLU A 369 -1.92 -19.14 -3.46
C GLU A 369 -2.83 -19.47 -4.64
N PHE A 370 -2.23 -19.52 -5.83
CA PHE A 370 -2.92 -19.92 -7.05
C PHE A 370 -2.61 -21.38 -7.37
N ILE A 371 -3.55 -22.04 -8.05
CA ILE A 371 -3.28 -23.33 -8.69
C ILE A 371 -2.17 -23.12 -9.72
N ALA A 372 -1.09 -23.90 -9.65
CA ALA A 372 0.12 -23.71 -10.46
C ALA A 372 -0.18 -23.60 -11.97
N ASP A 373 -1.05 -24.48 -12.49
CA ASP A 373 -1.42 -24.50 -13.92
C ASP A 373 -2.25 -23.29 -14.38
N LEU A 374 -2.84 -22.52 -13.44
CA LEU A 374 -3.73 -21.40 -13.72
C LEU A 374 -3.16 -20.05 -13.23
N LYS A 375 -1.96 -20.05 -12.63
CA LYS A 375 -1.40 -18.91 -11.91
C LYS A 375 -1.39 -17.63 -12.73
N ASP A 376 -0.95 -17.69 -13.98
CA ASP A 376 -0.74 -16.50 -14.81
C ASP A 376 -2.06 -15.76 -15.10
N ASP A 377 -3.10 -16.47 -15.53
CA ASP A 377 -4.41 -15.86 -15.78
C ASP A 377 -5.14 -15.51 -14.48
N ALA A 378 -5.06 -16.37 -13.45
CA ALA A 378 -5.71 -16.14 -12.16
C ALA A 378 -5.18 -14.88 -11.44
N ALA A 379 -3.87 -14.65 -11.48
CA ALA A 379 -3.28 -13.46 -10.88
C ALA A 379 -3.71 -12.15 -11.56
N ILE A 380 -3.92 -12.17 -12.89
CA ILE A 380 -4.45 -11.01 -13.61
C ILE A 380 -5.91 -10.76 -13.20
N ILE A 381 -6.74 -11.82 -13.16
CA ILE A 381 -8.15 -11.74 -12.76
C ILE A 381 -8.28 -11.18 -11.33
N GLU A 382 -7.39 -11.59 -10.42
CA GLU A 382 -7.35 -11.08 -9.05
C GLU A 382 -7.07 -9.56 -8.99
N ILE A 383 -6.18 -9.04 -9.85
CA ILE A 383 -5.94 -7.59 -9.94
C ILE A 383 -7.15 -6.88 -10.56
N GLU A 384 -7.84 -7.50 -11.53
CA GLU A 384 -9.08 -6.97 -12.10
C GLU A 384 -10.17 -6.83 -11.04
N ASP A 385 -10.34 -7.83 -10.17
CA ASP A 385 -11.29 -7.78 -9.05
C ASP A 385 -10.97 -6.64 -8.07
N ARG A 386 -9.69 -6.47 -7.70
CA ARG A 386 -9.25 -5.36 -6.84
C ARG A 386 -9.47 -3.98 -7.49
N CYS A 387 -9.30 -3.88 -8.80
CA CYS A 387 -9.68 -2.67 -9.55
C CYS A 387 -11.19 -2.40 -9.48
N ILE A 388 -12.03 -3.43 -9.60
CA ILE A 388 -13.49 -3.31 -9.49
C ILE A 388 -13.88 -2.81 -8.09
N VAL A 389 -13.32 -3.41 -7.03
CA VAL A 389 -13.54 -2.99 -5.63
C VAL A 389 -13.13 -1.54 -5.41
N ALA A 390 -12.01 -1.11 -6.00
CA ALA A 390 -11.52 0.27 -5.91
C ALA A 390 -12.23 1.26 -6.86
N GLY A 391 -13.16 0.80 -7.71
CA GLY A 391 -13.84 1.61 -8.71
C GLY A 391 -12.92 2.11 -9.85
N ILE A 392 -11.80 1.43 -10.07
CA ILE A 392 -10.82 1.73 -11.12
C ILE A 392 -11.20 0.95 -12.40
N PRO A 393 -11.34 1.61 -13.56
CA PRO A 393 -11.56 0.91 -14.83
C PRO A 393 -10.41 -0.06 -15.14
N HIS A 394 -10.72 -1.32 -15.49
CA HIS A 394 -9.73 -2.40 -15.62
C HIS A 394 -9.49 -2.86 -17.07
N GLU A 395 -10.23 -2.32 -18.06
CA GLU A 395 -10.21 -2.85 -19.43
C GLU A 395 -8.86 -2.65 -20.15
N ARG A 396 -7.94 -1.85 -19.60
CA ARG A 396 -6.56 -1.69 -20.08
C ARG A 396 -5.51 -2.33 -19.17
N LEU A 397 -5.91 -3.03 -18.12
CA LEU A 397 -5.01 -3.56 -17.10
C LEU A 397 -3.90 -4.41 -17.72
N ARG A 398 -4.23 -5.41 -18.54
CA ARG A 398 -3.25 -6.29 -19.21
C ARG A 398 -2.16 -5.52 -19.98
N TRP A 399 -2.50 -4.38 -20.58
CA TRP A 399 -1.51 -3.53 -21.28
C TRP A 399 -0.72 -2.65 -20.31
N ASN A 400 -1.38 -2.12 -19.28
CA ASN A 400 -0.72 -1.29 -18.28
C ASN A 400 0.25 -2.11 -17.42
N LEU A 401 -0.02 -3.39 -17.14
CA LEU A 401 0.91 -4.29 -16.47
C LEU A 401 2.26 -4.37 -17.23
N LYS A 402 2.25 -4.37 -18.56
CA LYS A 402 3.50 -4.34 -19.36
C LYS A 402 4.33 -3.07 -19.16
N LEU A 403 3.67 -1.95 -18.85
CA LEU A 403 4.33 -0.67 -18.56
C LEU A 403 4.75 -0.53 -17.09
N LEU A 404 4.10 -1.28 -16.20
CA LEU A 404 4.32 -1.22 -14.76
C LEU A 404 5.29 -2.30 -14.27
N ALA A 405 5.47 -3.37 -15.05
CA ALA A 405 6.37 -4.46 -14.72
C ALA A 405 7.82 -3.97 -14.55
N ARG A 406 8.47 -4.39 -13.47
CA ARG A 406 9.91 -4.18 -13.27
C ARG A 406 10.67 -5.25 -14.05
N GLU A 407 11.60 -4.83 -14.89
CA GLU A 407 12.48 -5.77 -15.60
C GLU A 407 13.44 -6.43 -14.59
N PHE A 408 13.55 -7.76 -14.63
CA PHE A 408 14.52 -8.50 -13.83
C PHE A 408 15.12 -9.64 -14.65
N ASN A 409 16.34 -10.04 -14.30
CA ASN A 409 17.06 -11.11 -14.98
C ASN A 409 17.53 -12.16 -13.97
N PRO A 410 16.79 -13.27 -13.81
CA PRO A 410 17.06 -14.24 -12.75
C PRO A 410 18.44 -14.88 -12.87
N VAL A 411 18.93 -15.10 -14.10
CA VAL A 411 20.25 -15.69 -14.33
C VAL A 411 21.35 -14.73 -13.93
N LYS A 412 21.25 -13.46 -14.36
CA LYS A 412 22.23 -12.43 -14.00
C LYS A 412 22.26 -12.22 -12.49
N GLU A 413 21.09 -12.06 -11.87
CA GLU A 413 20.97 -11.87 -10.42
C GLU A 413 21.52 -13.06 -9.64
N TRP A 414 21.35 -14.29 -10.13
CA TRP A 414 21.96 -15.46 -9.52
C TRP A 414 23.49 -15.49 -9.67
N ILE A 415 24.03 -15.18 -10.84
CA ILE A 415 25.49 -15.08 -11.02
C ILE A 415 26.06 -14.00 -10.09
N ASP A 416 25.40 -12.84 -10.00
CA ASP A 416 25.81 -11.71 -9.15
C ASP A 416 25.46 -11.91 -7.65
N SER A 417 24.78 -12.99 -7.27
CA SER A 417 24.27 -13.19 -5.89
C SER A 417 25.38 -13.32 -4.84
N GLU A 418 26.54 -13.85 -5.22
CA GLU A 418 27.75 -13.87 -4.42
C GLU A 418 28.94 -13.42 -5.27
N PRO A 419 29.84 -12.55 -4.77
CA PRO A 419 31.05 -12.21 -5.49
C PRO A 419 31.94 -13.45 -5.69
N TRP A 420 32.68 -13.50 -6.79
CA TRP A 420 33.67 -14.56 -7.01
C TRP A 420 34.69 -14.57 -5.86
N ASP A 421 34.90 -15.75 -5.27
CA ASP A 421 35.75 -15.91 -4.08
C ASP A 421 37.27 -15.97 -4.40
N GLY A 422 37.64 -15.74 -5.66
CA GLY A 422 39.02 -15.75 -6.14
C GLY A 422 39.64 -17.14 -6.27
N LYS A 423 38.90 -18.22 -6.04
CA LYS A 423 39.39 -19.59 -6.25
C LYS A 423 39.05 -20.05 -7.66
N GLU A 424 40.08 -20.43 -8.41
CA GLU A 424 39.95 -20.99 -9.75
C GLU A 424 39.21 -22.35 -9.71
N ARG A 425 38.04 -22.40 -10.34
CA ARG A 425 37.20 -23.60 -10.50
C ARG A 425 37.06 -23.98 -11.96
N LEU A 426 37.23 -23.08 -12.91
CA LEU A 426 37.06 -23.38 -14.34
C LEU A 426 37.96 -24.52 -14.82
N ALA A 427 39.22 -24.54 -14.40
CA ALA A 427 40.13 -25.64 -14.74
C ALA A 427 39.61 -27.00 -14.23
N ARG A 428 39.10 -27.05 -13.00
CA ARG A 428 38.49 -28.25 -12.41
C ARG A 428 37.19 -28.61 -13.11
N PHE A 429 36.36 -27.61 -13.43
CA PHE A 429 35.09 -27.77 -14.11
C PHE A 429 35.30 -28.35 -15.52
N PHE A 430 36.19 -27.80 -16.33
CA PHE A 430 36.53 -28.37 -17.64
C PHE A 430 37.21 -29.75 -17.53
N GLY A 431 37.91 -30.02 -16.42
CA GLY A 431 38.49 -31.31 -16.12
C GLY A 431 37.49 -32.45 -15.91
N THR A 432 36.20 -32.13 -15.68
CA THR A 432 35.09 -33.10 -15.58
C THR A 432 34.75 -33.76 -16.92
N ILE A 433 35.17 -33.15 -18.04
CA ILE A 433 35.04 -33.71 -19.38
C ILE A 433 36.42 -34.19 -19.85
N LYS A 434 36.53 -35.46 -20.23
CA LYS A 434 37.74 -36.00 -20.87
C LYS A 434 37.57 -36.05 -22.38
N SER A 435 38.55 -35.52 -23.10
CA SER A 435 38.58 -35.49 -24.56
C SER A 435 39.96 -35.93 -25.08
N PRO A 436 40.03 -36.56 -26.27
CA PRO A 436 41.31 -36.82 -26.92
C PRO A 436 42.09 -35.55 -27.30
N ASN A 437 41.41 -34.41 -27.44
CA ASN A 437 42.02 -33.12 -27.75
C ASN A 437 41.68 -32.11 -26.65
N GLU A 438 42.51 -32.09 -25.60
CA GLU A 438 42.32 -31.27 -24.41
C GLU A 438 42.39 -29.76 -24.72
N GLU A 439 43.32 -29.34 -25.58
CA GLU A 439 43.49 -27.93 -25.96
C GLU A 439 42.25 -27.38 -26.67
N LEU A 440 41.75 -28.12 -27.67
CA LEU A 440 40.55 -27.74 -28.39
C LEU A 440 39.31 -27.74 -27.48
N LYS A 441 39.19 -28.75 -26.61
CA LYS A 441 38.11 -28.82 -25.61
C LYS A 441 38.08 -27.54 -24.76
N LEU A 442 39.20 -27.19 -24.14
CA LEU A 442 39.31 -26.01 -23.27
C LEU A 442 38.93 -24.74 -24.02
N LEU A 443 39.46 -24.55 -25.24
CA LEU A 443 39.15 -23.38 -26.07
C LEU A 443 37.65 -23.26 -26.37
N LEU A 444 37.03 -24.34 -26.83
CA LEU A 444 35.63 -24.34 -27.25
C LEU A 444 34.67 -24.19 -26.06
N MET A 445 34.95 -24.88 -24.95
CA MET A 445 34.14 -24.78 -23.72
C MET A 445 34.23 -23.38 -23.10
N SER A 446 35.44 -22.81 -22.98
CA SER A 446 35.62 -21.44 -22.48
C SER A 446 34.88 -20.41 -23.33
N LYS A 447 35.02 -20.51 -24.67
CA LYS A 447 34.34 -19.58 -25.58
C LYS A 447 32.82 -19.70 -25.49
N TRP A 448 32.29 -20.91 -25.30
CA TRP A 448 30.85 -21.13 -25.17
C TRP A 448 30.30 -20.64 -23.83
N MET A 449 30.99 -20.90 -22.71
CA MET A 449 30.59 -20.38 -21.40
C MET A 449 30.60 -18.85 -21.36
N LEU A 450 31.63 -18.22 -21.92
CA LEU A 450 31.65 -16.76 -22.08
C LEU A 450 30.46 -16.27 -22.91
N GLY A 451 30.05 -17.02 -23.93
CA GLY A 451 28.82 -16.78 -24.68
C GLY A 451 27.56 -16.86 -23.81
N CYS A 452 27.47 -17.83 -22.90
CA CYS A 452 26.34 -17.95 -21.98
C CYS A 452 26.24 -16.74 -21.03
N VAL A 453 27.38 -16.30 -20.47
CA VAL A 453 27.43 -15.06 -19.65
C VAL A 453 27.07 -13.85 -20.50
N ALA A 454 27.63 -13.71 -21.70
CA ALA A 454 27.26 -12.63 -22.61
C ALA A 454 25.75 -12.60 -22.91
N ALA A 455 25.11 -13.77 -23.08
CA ALA A 455 23.67 -13.86 -23.30
C ALA A 455 22.85 -13.34 -22.11
N ALA A 456 23.33 -13.56 -20.87
CA ALA A 456 22.69 -13.05 -19.68
C ALA A 456 22.93 -11.54 -19.49
N TYR A 457 24.15 -11.04 -19.73
CA TYR A 457 24.55 -9.67 -19.36
C TYR A 457 24.37 -8.63 -20.46
N GLU A 458 24.47 -9.00 -21.74
CA GLU A 458 24.52 -8.04 -22.85
C GLU A 458 23.15 -7.33 -23.03
N PRO A 459 23.05 -6.01 -22.80
CA PRO A 459 21.77 -5.30 -22.84
C PRO A 459 21.13 -5.29 -24.23
N THR A 460 21.94 -5.46 -25.29
CA THR A 460 21.46 -5.42 -26.68
C THR A 460 21.21 -6.79 -27.30
N GLY A 461 21.42 -7.85 -26.53
CA GLY A 461 21.41 -9.24 -26.99
C GLY A 461 22.76 -9.68 -27.54
N ALA A 462 23.17 -10.89 -27.16
CA ALA A 462 24.44 -11.46 -27.58
C ALA A 462 24.33 -12.14 -28.94
N ASN A 463 25.39 -12.02 -29.76
CA ASN A 463 25.57 -12.86 -30.93
C ASN A 463 26.39 -14.08 -30.52
N LEU A 464 25.74 -15.24 -30.44
CA LEU A 464 26.40 -16.49 -30.08
C LEU A 464 26.72 -17.26 -31.35
N GLU A 465 28.00 -17.23 -31.74
CA GLU A 465 28.43 -17.76 -33.04
C GLU A 465 28.46 -19.29 -33.12
N GLY A 466 28.52 -19.99 -31.97
CA GLY A 466 28.72 -21.42 -31.92
C GLY A 466 27.86 -22.15 -30.91
N ILE A 467 27.45 -23.35 -31.31
CA ILE A 467 26.79 -24.36 -30.50
C ILE A 467 27.88 -25.29 -29.97
N LEU A 468 27.94 -25.49 -28.66
CA LEU A 468 28.80 -26.53 -28.08
C LEU A 468 28.15 -27.90 -28.31
N VAL A 469 28.89 -28.81 -28.96
CA VAL A 469 28.38 -30.14 -29.29
C VAL A 469 29.23 -31.20 -28.62
N PHE A 470 28.62 -32.00 -27.76
CA PHE A 470 29.26 -33.14 -27.11
C PHE A 470 29.04 -34.42 -27.93
N GLN A 471 30.12 -34.96 -28.49
CA GLN A 471 30.11 -36.17 -29.32
C GLN A 471 30.73 -37.34 -28.55
N GLY A 472 29.97 -38.41 -28.34
CA GLY A 472 30.49 -39.59 -27.60
C GLY A 472 29.42 -40.66 -27.42
N ALA A 473 29.74 -41.74 -26.72
CA ALA A 473 28.81 -42.85 -26.51
C ALA A 473 27.44 -42.41 -25.94
N GLN A 474 26.39 -43.17 -26.27
CA GLN A 474 25.06 -42.97 -25.67
C GLN A 474 25.12 -43.21 -24.16
N ALA A 475 24.26 -42.51 -23.40
CA ALA A 475 24.18 -42.62 -21.95
C ALA A 475 25.47 -42.27 -21.19
N ALA A 476 26.44 -41.60 -21.83
CA ALA A 476 27.66 -41.13 -21.18
C ALA A 476 27.45 -39.97 -20.18
N GLY A 477 26.21 -39.53 -19.91
CA GLY A 477 25.93 -38.42 -18.99
C GLY A 477 26.07 -37.01 -19.59
N LYS A 478 26.18 -36.88 -20.92
CA LYS A 478 26.35 -35.59 -21.63
C LYS A 478 25.27 -34.56 -21.29
N THR A 479 23.99 -34.89 -21.48
CA THR A 479 22.88 -33.98 -21.16
C THR A 479 22.81 -33.67 -19.67
N GLN A 480 23.08 -34.64 -18.80
CA GLN A 480 23.11 -34.43 -17.34
C GLN A 480 24.21 -33.46 -16.91
N TRP A 481 25.34 -33.42 -17.62
CA TRP A 481 26.38 -32.41 -17.41
C TRP A 481 25.94 -31.01 -17.82
N PHE A 482 25.17 -30.87 -18.90
CA PHE A 482 24.58 -29.56 -19.23
C PHE A 482 23.53 -29.16 -18.21
N ASN A 483 22.70 -30.09 -17.73
CA ASN A 483 21.71 -29.83 -16.70
C ASN A 483 22.33 -29.36 -15.39
N SER A 484 23.55 -29.82 -15.06
CA SER A 484 24.22 -29.36 -13.86
C SER A 484 24.65 -27.89 -13.94
N LEU A 485 24.67 -27.27 -15.12
CA LEU A 485 25.06 -25.87 -15.31
C LEU A 485 24.08 -24.86 -14.71
N ALA A 486 22.79 -25.19 -14.72
CA ALA A 486 21.73 -24.29 -14.28
C ALA A 486 21.03 -24.89 -13.04
N PRO A 487 20.97 -24.16 -11.91
CA PRO A 487 20.33 -24.67 -10.69
C PRO A 487 18.81 -24.76 -10.83
N GLU A 488 18.20 -23.83 -11.56
CA GLU A 488 16.77 -23.81 -11.83
C GLU A 488 16.45 -24.56 -13.12
N LYS A 489 15.55 -25.54 -13.02
CA LYS A 489 15.18 -26.41 -14.15
C LYS A 489 14.62 -25.63 -15.34
N ASP A 490 13.94 -24.52 -15.07
CA ASP A 490 13.33 -23.68 -16.11
C ASP A 490 14.34 -22.81 -16.88
N TRP A 491 15.62 -22.78 -16.49
CA TRP A 491 16.64 -22.02 -17.24
C TRP A 491 17.27 -22.83 -18.36
N LEU A 492 17.14 -24.16 -18.33
CA LEU A 492 17.67 -25.06 -19.33
C LEU A 492 16.57 -25.92 -19.94
N LEU A 493 16.38 -25.82 -21.26
CA LEU A 493 15.44 -26.64 -21.99
C LEU A 493 16.15 -27.85 -22.63
N GLU A 494 15.72 -29.06 -22.28
CA GLU A 494 16.18 -30.31 -22.90
C GLU A 494 15.28 -30.74 -24.06
N GLY A 495 15.86 -31.47 -25.02
CA GLY A 495 15.11 -32.15 -26.08
C GLY A 495 14.31 -31.23 -27.02
N ALA A 496 14.66 -29.95 -27.13
CA ALA A 496 13.92 -29.03 -27.98
C ALA A 496 14.23 -29.27 -29.46
N THR A 497 13.20 -29.40 -30.29
CA THR A 497 13.34 -29.37 -31.75
C THR A 497 13.17 -27.93 -32.22
N LEU A 498 14.28 -27.28 -32.60
CA LEU A 498 14.27 -25.92 -33.12
C LEU A 498 13.97 -25.90 -34.63
N ASN A 499 12.79 -25.42 -34.98
CA ASN A 499 12.42 -25.08 -36.34
C ASN A 499 12.33 -23.54 -36.47
N PRO A 500 13.31 -22.88 -37.11
CA PRO A 500 13.31 -21.42 -37.25
C PRO A 500 12.13 -20.83 -38.04
N SER A 501 11.40 -21.66 -38.79
CA SER A 501 10.20 -21.25 -39.52
C SER A 501 8.92 -21.36 -38.67
N ASP A 502 8.96 -22.10 -37.56
CA ASP A 502 7.86 -22.25 -36.61
C ASP A 502 8.07 -21.32 -35.41
N LYS A 503 7.10 -20.43 -35.20
CA LYS A 503 7.17 -19.40 -34.17
C LYS A 503 7.02 -19.95 -32.76
N ASP A 504 6.23 -21.01 -32.59
CA ASP A 504 6.02 -21.62 -31.28
C ASP A 504 7.27 -22.39 -30.87
N SER A 505 7.90 -23.11 -31.81
CA SER A 505 9.22 -23.74 -31.63
C SER A 505 10.30 -22.71 -31.25
N VAL A 506 10.39 -21.59 -31.98
CA VAL A 506 11.34 -20.51 -31.64
C VAL A 506 11.06 -19.98 -30.24
N LYS A 507 9.81 -19.61 -29.92
CA LYS A 507 9.42 -19.07 -28.60
C LYS A 507 9.78 -20.04 -27.48
N GLN A 508 9.50 -21.33 -27.63
CA GLN A 508 9.86 -22.37 -26.67
C GLN A 508 11.36 -22.38 -26.42
N CYS A 509 12.17 -22.45 -27.48
CA CYS A 509 13.63 -22.48 -27.36
C CYS A 509 14.20 -21.22 -26.71
N VAL A 510 13.73 -20.03 -27.12
CA VAL A 510 14.32 -18.76 -26.70
C VAL A 510 13.77 -18.20 -25.38
N SER A 511 12.95 -18.98 -24.66
CA SER A 511 12.43 -18.63 -23.32
C SER A 511 13.26 -19.25 -22.19
N HIS A 512 14.49 -19.68 -22.51
CA HIS A 512 15.43 -20.34 -21.60
C HIS A 512 16.81 -19.72 -21.79
N TRP A 513 17.67 -19.81 -20.77
CA TRP A 513 19.05 -19.33 -20.86
C TRP A 513 19.92 -20.28 -21.68
N ILE A 514 19.70 -21.58 -21.51
CA ILE A 514 20.41 -22.64 -22.22
C ILE A 514 19.37 -23.55 -22.88
N CYS A 515 19.57 -23.91 -24.15
CA CYS A 515 18.64 -24.76 -24.89
C CYS A 515 19.40 -25.87 -25.62
N GLU A 516 19.01 -27.12 -25.37
CA GLU A 516 19.46 -28.26 -26.14
C GLU A 516 18.79 -28.22 -27.51
N LEU A 517 19.59 -28.37 -28.56
CA LEU A 517 19.10 -28.71 -29.89
C LEU A 517 19.02 -30.23 -29.98
N GLY A 518 17.82 -30.74 -29.71
CA GLY A 518 17.48 -32.15 -29.85
C GLY A 518 17.65 -32.63 -31.29
N GLU A 519 17.83 -33.94 -31.44
CA GLU A 519 17.79 -34.62 -32.74
C GLU A 519 18.87 -34.22 -33.75
N LEU A 520 19.97 -33.58 -33.33
CA LEU A 520 21.07 -33.12 -34.19
C LEU A 520 21.72 -34.23 -35.08
N GLY A 521 21.44 -35.51 -34.78
CA GLY A 521 21.85 -36.70 -35.56
C GLY A 521 20.78 -37.33 -36.45
N SER A 522 19.57 -36.78 -36.50
CA SER A 522 18.61 -37.13 -37.56
C SER A 522 19.05 -36.45 -38.88
N THR A 523 18.70 -37.02 -40.03
CA THR A 523 19.11 -36.50 -41.35
C THR A 523 18.50 -35.12 -41.61
N PHE A 524 19.10 -34.04 -41.10
CA PHE A 524 18.74 -32.67 -41.47
C PHE A 524 18.98 -32.47 -42.96
N LYS A 525 18.03 -31.87 -43.66
CA LYS A 525 18.31 -31.42 -45.03
C LYS A 525 19.30 -30.26 -44.94
N ARG A 526 20.12 -30.08 -45.98
CA ARG A 526 21.07 -28.96 -46.06
C ARG A 526 20.40 -27.60 -45.81
N ALA A 527 19.17 -27.42 -46.31
CA ALA A 527 18.38 -26.22 -46.11
C ALA A 527 18.04 -25.96 -44.63
N ASP A 528 17.79 -27.00 -43.84
CA ASP A 528 17.47 -26.89 -42.41
C ASP A 528 18.70 -26.43 -41.62
N ILE A 529 19.87 -26.98 -41.95
CA ILE A 529 21.16 -26.56 -41.38
C ILE A 529 21.45 -25.09 -41.70
N ASP A 530 21.20 -24.65 -42.94
CA ASP A 530 21.43 -23.25 -43.35
C ASP A 530 20.49 -22.27 -42.64
N GLN A 531 19.22 -22.65 -42.43
CA GLN A 531 18.27 -21.87 -41.64
C GLN A 531 18.68 -21.77 -40.17
N LEU A 532 19.09 -22.90 -39.57
CA LEU A 532 19.59 -22.94 -38.20
C LEU A 532 20.83 -22.04 -38.05
N LYS A 533 21.79 -22.20 -38.96
CA LYS A 533 23.01 -21.36 -39.06
C LYS A 533 22.67 -19.86 -39.10
N ALA A 534 21.68 -19.46 -39.90
CA ALA A 534 21.23 -18.07 -39.99
C ALA A 534 20.53 -17.60 -38.71
N PHE A 535 19.71 -18.47 -38.11
CA PHE A 535 19.01 -18.20 -36.86
C PHE A 535 19.98 -17.93 -35.71
N LEU A 536 21.00 -18.76 -35.51
CA LEU A 536 21.97 -18.65 -34.41
C LEU A 536 22.70 -17.30 -34.40
N THR A 537 23.01 -16.74 -35.58
CA THR A 537 23.76 -15.49 -35.70
C THR A 537 22.97 -14.21 -35.42
N LYS A 538 21.66 -14.29 -35.17
CA LYS A 538 20.87 -13.11 -34.82
C LYS A 538 21.23 -12.64 -33.41
N ARG A 539 21.16 -11.33 -33.17
CA ARG A 539 21.25 -10.74 -31.81
C ARG A 539 19.88 -10.58 -31.14
N ARG A 540 18.81 -10.75 -31.92
CA ARG A 540 17.43 -10.54 -31.49
C ARG A 540 16.53 -11.63 -32.05
N ASP A 541 15.54 -11.99 -31.25
CA ASP A 541 14.46 -12.91 -31.60
C ASP A 541 13.23 -12.10 -31.98
N GLU A 542 12.68 -12.34 -33.16
CA GLU A 542 11.41 -11.76 -33.56
C GLU A 542 10.29 -12.74 -33.22
N LEU A 543 9.42 -12.36 -32.29
CA LEU A 543 8.33 -13.21 -31.81
C LEU A 543 7.10 -12.38 -31.48
N ARG A 544 5.95 -13.04 -31.55
CA ARG A 544 4.65 -12.49 -31.13
C ARG A 544 4.18 -13.33 -29.96
N LEU A 545 4.15 -12.75 -28.77
CA LEU A 545 3.61 -13.46 -27.60
C LEU A 545 2.10 -13.69 -27.80
N PRO A 546 1.53 -14.70 -27.12
CA PRO A 546 0.08 -14.86 -27.08
C PRO A 546 -0.60 -13.52 -26.77
N TYR A 547 -1.69 -13.23 -27.49
CA TYR A 547 -2.50 -12.00 -27.34
C TYR A 547 -1.85 -10.68 -27.79
N ASP A 548 -0.61 -10.68 -28.30
CA ASP A 548 -0.01 -9.49 -28.89
C ASP A 548 -0.50 -9.21 -30.31
N ARG A 549 -0.78 -7.93 -30.58
CA ARG A 549 -1.26 -7.47 -31.90
C ARG A 549 -0.17 -7.44 -32.96
N ALA A 550 1.10 -7.33 -32.58
CA ALA A 550 2.24 -7.17 -33.48
C ALA A 550 3.47 -7.95 -33.00
N PHE A 551 4.38 -8.22 -33.93
CA PHE A 551 5.70 -8.78 -33.62
C PHE A 551 6.53 -7.79 -32.82
N SER A 552 7.29 -8.31 -31.87
CA SER A 552 8.27 -7.55 -31.10
C SER A 552 9.65 -8.19 -31.25
N GLN A 553 10.69 -7.37 -31.16
CA GLN A 553 12.07 -7.83 -31.16
C GLN A 553 12.56 -7.94 -29.72
N TYR A 554 12.95 -9.15 -29.32
CA TYR A 554 13.49 -9.44 -28.00
C TYR A 554 14.98 -9.65 -28.11
N GLN A 555 15.73 -9.20 -27.11
CA GLN A 555 17.16 -9.44 -27.02
C GLN A 555 17.41 -10.94 -26.90
N ARG A 556 18.41 -11.44 -27.64
CA ARG A 556 18.80 -12.84 -27.52
C ARG A 556 19.54 -13.07 -26.20
N ARG A 557 18.97 -13.95 -25.38
CA ARG A 557 19.50 -14.38 -24.08
C ARG A 557 19.69 -15.90 -23.95
N THR A 558 19.63 -16.61 -25.06
CA THR A 558 19.67 -18.08 -25.11
C THR A 558 20.94 -18.57 -25.78
N ALA A 559 21.71 -19.40 -25.08
CA ALA A 559 22.81 -20.19 -25.62
C ALA A 559 22.35 -21.60 -26.01
N PHE A 560 22.90 -22.12 -27.11
CA PHE A 560 22.52 -23.43 -27.63
C PHE A 560 23.64 -24.45 -27.42
N PHE A 561 23.26 -25.68 -27.07
CA PHE A 561 24.14 -26.84 -27.05
C PHE A 561 23.49 -28.04 -27.76
N ALA A 562 24.27 -29.08 -28.01
CA ALA A 562 23.73 -30.35 -28.48
C ALA A 562 24.55 -31.53 -27.95
N SER A 563 23.92 -32.69 -27.88
CA SER A 563 24.58 -33.96 -27.58
C SER A 563 24.31 -34.97 -28.71
N VAL A 564 25.37 -35.61 -29.22
CA VAL A 564 25.28 -36.55 -30.36
C VAL A 564 26.06 -37.82 -30.09
N ASN A 565 25.61 -38.92 -30.68
CA ASN A 565 26.25 -40.23 -30.55
C ASN A 565 27.09 -40.59 -31.79
N GLU A 566 26.62 -40.19 -32.97
CA GLU A 566 27.24 -40.54 -34.24
C GLU A 566 28.48 -39.70 -34.54
N LYS A 567 29.48 -40.33 -35.18
CA LYS A 567 30.71 -39.64 -35.59
C LYS A 567 30.48 -38.67 -36.75
N GLU A 568 29.62 -39.04 -37.69
CA GLU A 568 29.28 -38.27 -38.88
C GLU A 568 27.82 -37.79 -38.81
N PHE A 569 27.56 -36.77 -37.99
CA PHE A 569 26.20 -36.21 -37.83
C PHE A 569 25.96 -34.94 -38.67
N LEU A 570 27.03 -34.31 -39.19
CA LEU A 570 26.93 -33.16 -40.09
C LEU A 570 27.15 -33.61 -41.53
N ILE A 571 26.10 -33.53 -42.35
CA ILE A 571 26.10 -33.98 -43.75
C ILE A 571 26.85 -32.98 -44.67
N ASP A 572 26.99 -31.71 -44.26
CA ASP A 572 27.66 -30.68 -45.04
C ASP A 572 29.17 -30.70 -44.81
N THR A 573 29.96 -30.87 -45.88
CA THR A 573 31.43 -30.85 -45.84
C THR A 573 32.01 -29.42 -45.88
N SER A 574 31.18 -28.38 -45.99
CA SER A 574 31.58 -26.98 -46.02
C SER A 574 30.85 -26.13 -44.96
N GLY A 575 31.57 -25.33 -44.17
CA GLY A 575 30.92 -24.30 -43.33
C GLY A 575 30.29 -24.77 -42.01
N ASN A 576 30.87 -25.76 -41.33
CA ASN A 576 30.45 -26.22 -39.99
C ASN A 576 31.05 -25.43 -38.81
N ARG A 577 31.60 -24.23 -39.05
CA ARG A 577 32.27 -23.40 -38.02
C ARG A 577 31.41 -23.02 -36.80
N ARG A 578 30.08 -23.18 -36.91
CA ARG A 578 29.09 -22.90 -35.85
C ARG A 578 28.81 -24.11 -34.95
N PHE A 579 29.34 -25.29 -35.28
CA PHE A 579 29.23 -26.50 -34.45
C PHE A 579 30.59 -26.77 -33.82
N TRP A 580 30.73 -26.47 -32.54
CA TRP A 580 31.96 -26.63 -31.77
C TRP A 580 31.97 -28.02 -31.15
N VAL A 581 32.43 -28.99 -31.94
CA VAL A 581 32.39 -30.41 -31.58
C VAL A 581 33.53 -30.76 -30.64
N VAL A 582 33.18 -31.26 -29.46
CA VAL A 582 34.10 -31.83 -28.47
C VAL A 582 33.85 -33.34 -28.42
N PRO A 583 34.77 -34.16 -28.93
CA PRO A 583 34.73 -35.61 -28.73
C PRO A 583 34.99 -35.94 -27.27
N ILE A 584 34.16 -36.78 -26.67
CA ILE A 584 34.21 -37.10 -25.24
C ILE A 584 34.48 -38.59 -25.04
N THR A 585 35.43 -38.88 -24.14
CA THR A 585 35.71 -40.23 -23.65
C THR A 585 35.05 -40.50 -22.30
N GLU A 586 35.02 -39.51 -21.41
CA GLU A 586 34.43 -39.61 -20.06
C GLU A 586 33.79 -38.29 -19.63
N VAL A 587 32.74 -38.38 -18.80
CA VAL A 587 31.99 -37.24 -18.24
C VAL A 587 31.76 -37.49 -16.74
N ASP A 588 32.12 -36.51 -15.93
CA ASP A 588 31.69 -36.41 -14.53
C ASP A 588 30.63 -35.31 -14.39
N TRP A 589 29.35 -35.71 -14.44
CA TRP A 589 28.22 -34.80 -14.21
C TRP A 589 27.85 -34.66 -12.73
N ARG A 590 28.47 -35.45 -11.83
CA ARG A 590 28.28 -35.38 -10.37
C ARG A 590 29.45 -34.70 -9.68
N HIS A 591 30.04 -33.72 -10.36
CA HIS A 591 31.26 -33.02 -9.95
C HIS A 591 31.13 -32.26 -8.62
N GLY A 592 29.90 -31.95 -8.16
CA GLY A 592 29.63 -31.31 -6.87
C GLY A 592 30.22 -29.90 -6.75
N LEU A 593 30.46 -29.23 -7.89
CA LEU A 593 31.01 -27.88 -7.91
C LEU A 593 29.89 -26.87 -7.64
N ASN A 594 30.21 -25.82 -6.90
CA ASN A 594 29.32 -24.69 -6.75
C ASN A 594 29.23 -23.95 -8.10
N MET A 595 28.13 -24.15 -8.82
CA MET A 595 27.94 -23.53 -10.13
C MET A 595 27.84 -22.02 -10.09
N GLN A 596 27.32 -21.45 -9.01
CA GLN A 596 27.28 -19.99 -8.85
C GLN A 596 28.70 -19.42 -8.93
N GLN A 597 29.65 -20.01 -8.21
CA GLN A 597 31.06 -19.59 -8.22
C GLN A 597 31.78 -19.92 -9.53
N VAL A 598 31.38 -20.98 -10.24
CA VAL A 598 31.92 -21.29 -11.58
C VAL A 598 31.49 -20.22 -12.57
N TRP A 599 30.22 -19.80 -12.56
CA TRP A 599 29.74 -18.76 -13.46
C TRP A 599 30.23 -17.35 -13.10
N ALA A 600 30.45 -17.06 -11.82
CA ALA A 600 31.05 -15.80 -11.38
C ALA A 600 32.52 -15.64 -11.81
N GLU A 601 33.23 -16.76 -12.06
CA GLU A 601 34.61 -16.76 -12.57
C GLU A 601 34.67 -16.52 -14.10
N VAL A 602 33.63 -16.91 -14.84
CA VAL A 602 33.51 -16.73 -16.31
C VAL A 602 33.21 -15.28 -16.65
#